data_AF-A0A6B3G3W0-F1
#
_entry.id   AF-A0A6B3G3W0-F1
#
_cell.length_a   1.000
_cell.length_b   1.000
_cell.length_c   1.000
_cell.angle_alpha   90.00
_cell.angle_beta   90.00
_cell.angle_gamma   90.00
#
_symmetry.space_group_name_H-M   'P 1'
#
loop_
_entity.id
_entity.type
_entity.pdbx_description
1 polymer ?
#
loop_
_entity_poly.entity_id
_entity_poly.type
_entity_poly.pdbx_seq_one_letter_code
_entity_poly.pdbx_strand_id
1 'polypeptide(L)'
;RGLAILDAPDIDSLVVRNRVLAAELICAADVWVMVTTASRYADAVPWHLLRTAKEYDAALVTVLDRVPHQVIAEVSRQYAALLTRSGLGDVPRFTIPELPESTGGGSGLLPASAVAPLRAWLAHRAQDPAARQQAVGRTASGVIESLNVRMPALASAVAAQYAASVRLTAAVDEAYGKEATRIRRRLKNGAVLSGDARTRWRGYPLYSSPEELLEALVDSLVALLQCSVSAADEQIRTHWRREPAGALFRFEGAGREAGGWGPAEDVEGRIAVAVRRWRRVLEELADEEVRQLDRSVAPAPENVAALLAAALLGGRR
;
A
#
# COMPACT_ATOMS: atom_id res chain seq x y z
N ARG A 1 5.91 -22.08 -43.08
CA ARG A 1 4.61 -21.79 -42.43
C ARG A 1 4.68 -22.37 -41.01
N GLY A 2 4.27 -21.62 -39.98
CA GLY A 2 4.33 -22.09 -38.59
C GLY A 2 5.38 -21.43 -37.69
N LEU A 3 6.00 -20.32 -38.11
CA LEU A 3 6.84 -19.48 -37.26
C LEU A 3 6.30 -18.05 -37.32
N ALA A 4 6.05 -17.46 -36.15
CA ALA A 4 5.78 -16.04 -35.97
C ALA A 4 6.83 -15.48 -35.03
N ILE A 5 7.36 -14.31 -35.34
CA ILE A 5 8.29 -13.59 -34.47
C ILE A 5 7.54 -12.39 -33.94
N LEU A 6 7.54 -12.24 -32.63
CA LEU A 6 6.95 -11.11 -31.94
C LEU A 6 8.05 -10.38 -31.21
N ASP A 7 8.19 -9.10 -31.50
CA ASP A 7 9.11 -8.23 -30.79
C ASP A 7 8.48 -7.81 -29.46
N ALA A 8 9.19 -8.09 -28.36
CA ALA A 8 8.70 -7.83 -27.02
C ALA A 8 9.23 -6.47 -26.53
N PRO A 9 8.43 -5.68 -25.82
CA PRO A 9 8.94 -4.48 -25.17
C PRO A 9 9.98 -4.83 -24.10
N ASP A 10 10.91 -3.91 -23.84
CA ASP A 10 11.97 -4.10 -22.85
C ASP A 10 11.40 -4.47 -21.47
N ILE A 11 11.92 -5.55 -20.87
CA ILE A 11 11.50 -6.02 -19.55
C ILE A 11 11.82 -5.03 -18.42
N ASP A 12 12.87 -4.22 -18.60
CA ASP A 12 13.33 -3.19 -17.69
C ASP A 12 12.77 -1.81 -18.03
N SER A 13 11.75 -1.77 -18.89
CA SER A 13 11.04 -0.54 -19.16
C SER A 13 10.54 0.11 -17.87
N LEU A 14 10.80 1.41 -17.72
CA LEU A 14 10.28 2.20 -16.61
C LEU A 14 8.74 2.32 -16.67
N VAL A 15 8.16 2.06 -17.84
CA VAL A 15 6.72 2.08 -18.07
C VAL A 15 6.08 0.77 -17.61
N VAL A 16 5.21 0.84 -16.60
CA VAL A 16 4.54 -0.33 -16.00
C VAL A 16 3.79 -1.17 -17.05
N ARG A 17 3.08 -0.51 -17.98
CA ARG A 17 2.32 -1.19 -19.05
C ARG A 17 3.22 -2.08 -19.92
N ASN A 18 4.43 -1.61 -20.23
CA ASN A 18 5.38 -2.34 -21.05
C ASN A 18 5.90 -3.58 -20.32
N ARG A 19 6.14 -3.50 -19.01
CA ARG A 19 6.54 -4.66 -18.21
C ARG A 19 5.44 -5.72 -18.12
N VAL A 20 4.19 -5.30 -17.98
CA VAL A 20 3.04 -6.22 -17.96
C VAL A 20 2.90 -6.92 -19.31
N LEU A 21 2.96 -6.17 -20.42
CA LEU A 21 2.90 -6.74 -21.76
C LEU A 21 4.08 -7.70 -22.01
N ALA A 22 5.31 -7.32 -21.63
CA ALA A 22 6.47 -8.21 -21.75
C ALA A 22 6.24 -9.53 -20.99
N ALA A 23 5.73 -9.47 -19.76
CA ALA A 23 5.42 -10.66 -18.96
C ALA A 23 4.33 -11.54 -19.60
N GLU A 24 3.29 -10.95 -20.17
CA GLU A 24 2.23 -11.68 -20.89
C GLU A 24 2.79 -12.40 -22.13
N LEU A 25 3.61 -11.71 -22.93
CA LEU A 25 4.22 -12.28 -24.14
C LEU A 25 5.20 -13.42 -23.82
N ILE A 26 5.96 -13.27 -22.73
CA ILE A 26 6.83 -14.30 -22.18
C ILE A 26 6.03 -15.57 -21.86
N CYS A 27 4.87 -15.44 -21.20
CA CYS A 27 4.02 -16.60 -20.90
C CYS A 27 3.35 -17.23 -22.13
N ALA A 28 3.15 -16.46 -23.21
CA ALA A 28 2.45 -16.92 -24.41
C ALA A 28 3.37 -17.54 -25.48
N ALA A 29 4.69 -17.30 -25.40
CA ALA A 29 5.65 -17.71 -26.43
C ALA A 29 6.16 -19.15 -26.23
N ASP A 30 6.21 -19.92 -27.33
CA ASP A 30 6.78 -21.27 -27.35
C ASP A 30 8.32 -21.28 -27.20
N VAL A 31 8.98 -20.22 -27.66
CA VAL A 31 10.44 -20.07 -27.64
C VAL A 31 10.81 -18.64 -27.29
N TRP A 32 11.74 -18.46 -26.37
CA TRP A 32 12.27 -17.14 -26.01
C TRP A 32 13.63 -16.91 -26.67
N VAL A 33 13.77 -15.79 -27.35
CA VAL A 33 15.05 -15.35 -27.92
C VAL A 33 15.54 -14.16 -27.10
N MET A 34 16.46 -14.40 -26.19
CA MET A 34 17.11 -13.34 -25.41
C MET A 34 18.21 -12.72 -26.26
N VAL A 35 18.09 -11.45 -26.60
CA VAL A 35 19.12 -10.69 -27.31
C VAL A 35 19.86 -9.80 -26.32
N THR A 36 21.19 -9.87 -26.30
CA THR A 36 22.04 -9.01 -25.47
C THR A 36 23.27 -8.57 -26.24
N THR A 37 23.88 -7.44 -25.91
CA THR A 37 25.05 -6.93 -26.63
C THR A 37 26.37 -7.35 -25.97
N ALA A 38 27.47 -7.32 -26.73
CA ALA A 38 28.82 -7.53 -26.19
C ALA A 38 29.20 -6.59 -25.02
N SER A 39 28.52 -5.45 -24.88
CA SER A 39 28.73 -4.49 -23.80
C SER A 39 27.85 -4.71 -22.56
N ARG A 40 26.76 -5.48 -22.67
CA ARG A 40 25.73 -5.65 -21.62
C ARG A 40 25.43 -7.10 -21.24
N TYR A 41 26.14 -8.07 -21.82
CA TYR A 41 25.90 -9.50 -21.54
C TYR A 41 26.11 -9.91 -20.07
N ALA A 42 26.75 -9.06 -19.25
CA ALA A 42 26.97 -9.27 -17.82
C ALA A 42 25.96 -8.54 -16.91
N ASP A 43 24.98 -7.82 -17.47
CA ASP A 43 24.04 -7.01 -16.70
C ASP A 43 23.05 -7.87 -15.89
N ALA A 44 22.79 -7.47 -14.64
CA ALA A 44 22.03 -8.28 -13.69
C ALA A 44 20.59 -8.59 -14.13
N VAL A 45 19.94 -7.67 -14.85
CA VAL A 45 18.52 -7.77 -15.24
C VAL A 45 18.28 -8.94 -16.22
N PRO A 46 18.96 -9.04 -17.38
CA PRO A 46 18.87 -10.21 -18.25
C PRO A 46 19.12 -11.54 -17.53
N TRP A 47 20.08 -11.60 -16.60
CA TRP A 47 20.39 -12.81 -15.84
C TRP A 47 19.29 -13.23 -14.86
N HIS A 48 18.49 -12.29 -14.35
CA HIS A 48 17.32 -12.64 -13.54
C HIS A 48 16.23 -13.32 -14.38
N LEU A 49 16.02 -12.84 -15.61
CA LEU A 49 15.08 -13.48 -16.55
C LEU A 49 15.54 -14.85 -17.02
N LEU A 50 16.82 -15.01 -17.34
CA LEU A 50 17.36 -16.31 -17.77
C LEU A 50 17.18 -17.39 -16.70
N ARG A 51 17.32 -17.02 -15.41
CA ARG A 51 17.02 -17.92 -14.29
C ARG A 51 15.53 -18.22 -14.17
N THR A 52 14.69 -17.20 -14.31
CA THR A 52 13.23 -17.36 -14.29
C THR A 52 12.74 -18.26 -15.44
N ALA A 53 13.31 -18.10 -16.65
CA ALA A 53 13.05 -18.94 -17.82
C ALA A 53 13.40 -20.41 -17.56
N LYS A 54 14.52 -20.64 -16.87
CA LYS A 54 14.98 -21.97 -16.45
C LYS A 54 14.06 -22.60 -15.43
N GLU A 55 13.59 -21.83 -14.45
CA GLU A 55 12.61 -22.29 -13.44
C GLU A 55 11.30 -22.73 -14.10
N TYR A 56 10.90 -22.10 -15.19
CA TYR A 56 9.72 -22.50 -15.98
C TYR A 56 10.01 -23.54 -17.07
N ASP A 57 11.25 -24.02 -17.16
CA ASP A 57 11.71 -24.93 -18.21
C ASP A 57 11.33 -24.49 -19.64
N ALA A 58 11.38 -23.17 -19.88
CA ALA A 58 11.04 -22.56 -21.14
C ALA A 58 12.12 -22.87 -22.20
N ALA A 59 11.70 -23.07 -23.46
CA ALA A 59 12.64 -23.22 -24.56
C ALA A 59 13.32 -21.87 -24.86
N LEU A 60 14.55 -21.74 -24.38
CA LEU A 60 15.33 -20.50 -24.46
C LEU A 60 16.43 -20.60 -25.52
N VAL A 61 16.69 -19.48 -26.19
CA VAL A 61 17.85 -19.23 -27.05
C VAL A 61 18.47 -17.90 -26.66
N THR A 62 19.80 -17.81 -26.69
CA THR A 62 20.52 -16.56 -26.46
C THR A 62 21.20 -16.08 -27.74
N VAL A 63 21.15 -14.77 -27.97
CA VAL A 63 21.82 -14.10 -29.09
C VAL A 63 22.70 -13.02 -28.51
N LEU A 64 24.00 -13.16 -28.73
CA LEU A 64 24.98 -12.13 -28.41
C LEU A 64 25.19 -11.26 -29.66
N ASP A 65 24.60 -10.08 -29.64
CA ASP A 65 24.57 -9.13 -30.75
C ASP A 65 25.71 -8.10 -30.66
N ARG A 66 26.03 -7.49 -31.81
CA ARG A 66 27.03 -6.43 -31.97
C ARG A 66 28.39 -6.77 -31.34
N VAL A 67 28.92 -7.95 -31.67
CA VAL A 67 30.25 -8.33 -31.16
C VAL A 67 31.35 -7.81 -32.08
N PRO A 68 32.29 -6.97 -31.60
CA PRO A 68 33.35 -6.45 -32.45
C PRO A 68 34.22 -7.61 -32.96
N HIS A 69 34.52 -7.61 -34.27
CA HIS A 69 35.16 -8.74 -34.94
C HIS A 69 36.50 -9.17 -34.30
N GLN A 70 37.22 -8.21 -33.71
CA GLN A 70 38.52 -8.44 -33.07
C GLN A 70 38.43 -9.30 -31.81
N VAL A 71 37.28 -9.30 -31.11
CA VAL A 71 37.12 -9.93 -29.79
C VAL A 71 36.02 -11.01 -29.74
N ILE A 72 35.46 -11.41 -30.89
CA ILE A 72 34.37 -12.40 -30.97
C ILE A 72 34.65 -13.67 -30.17
N ALA A 73 35.85 -14.23 -30.34
CA ALA A 73 36.24 -15.50 -29.72
C ALA A 73 36.43 -15.39 -28.21
N GLU A 74 36.77 -14.21 -27.70
CA GLU A 74 36.95 -13.96 -26.27
C GLU A 74 35.60 -13.74 -25.59
N VAL A 75 34.80 -12.81 -26.10
CA VAL A 75 33.48 -12.47 -25.54
C VAL A 75 32.53 -13.67 -25.59
N SER A 76 32.49 -14.40 -26.71
CA SER A 76 31.63 -15.60 -26.83
C SER A 76 32.02 -16.69 -25.83
N ARG A 77 33.32 -16.85 -25.55
CA ARG A 77 33.83 -17.82 -24.58
C ARG A 77 33.50 -17.40 -23.15
N GLN A 78 33.68 -16.13 -22.81
CA GLN A 78 33.34 -15.61 -21.49
C GLN A 78 31.84 -15.71 -21.22
N TYR A 79 31.01 -15.36 -22.20
CA TYR A 79 29.56 -15.52 -22.10
C TYR A 79 29.16 -17.01 -21.94
N ALA A 80 29.89 -17.94 -22.56
CA ALA A 80 29.70 -19.39 -22.35
C ALA A 80 29.92 -19.79 -20.91
N ALA A 81 31.03 -19.35 -20.33
CA ALA A 81 31.38 -19.67 -18.96
C ALA A 81 30.32 -19.17 -17.98
N LEU A 82 29.77 -17.98 -18.21
CA LEU A 82 28.68 -17.43 -17.38
C LEU A 82 27.38 -18.24 -17.50
N LEU A 83 27.01 -18.65 -18.71
CA LEU A 83 25.83 -19.49 -18.93
C LEU A 83 25.99 -20.84 -18.24
N THR A 84 27.13 -21.51 -18.42
CA THR A 84 27.44 -22.78 -17.76
C THR A 84 27.43 -22.65 -16.23
N ARG A 85 28.02 -21.59 -15.67
CA ARG A 85 28.02 -21.34 -14.22
C ARG A 85 26.60 -21.14 -13.65
N SER A 86 25.69 -20.61 -14.46
CA SER A 86 24.27 -20.44 -14.10
C SER A 86 23.42 -21.69 -14.41
N GLY A 87 24.05 -22.77 -14.88
CA GLY A 87 23.41 -24.01 -15.30
C GLY A 87 22.53 -23.86 -16.54
N LEU A 88 22.90 -22.96 -17.44
CA LEU A 88 22.30 -22.71 -18.75
C LEU A 88 23.26 -23.07 -19.89
N GLY A 89 24.23 -23.96 -19.63
CA GLY A 89 25.27 -24.32 -20.62
C GLY A 89 24.72 -25.00 -21.87
N ASP A 90 23.58 -25.69 -21.75
CA ASP A 90 22.93 -26.41 -22.85
C ASP A 90 22.03 -25.53 -23.72
N VAL A 91 21.86 -24.25 -23.35
CA VAL A 91 21.04 -23.30 -24.11
C VAL A 91 21.72 -22.95 -25.44
N PRO A 92 21.03 -23.09 -26.59
CA PRO A 92 21.58 -22.66 -27.87
C PRO A 92 21.95 -21.18 -27.85
N ARG A 93 23.16 -20.89 -28.30
CA ARG A 93 23.69 -19.54 -28.38
C ARG A 93 24.15 -19.22 -29.79
N PHE A 94 23.78 -18.03 -30.25
CA PHE A 94 24.24 -17.46 -31.51
C PHE A 94 25.00 -16.15 -31.26
N THR A 95 26.09 -15.93 -32.00
CA THR A 95 26.86 -14.69 -31.93
C THR A 95 26.72 -13.95 -33.26
N ILE A 96 26.28 -12.70 -33.22
CA ILE A 96 26.14 -11.83 -34.38
C ILE A 96 27.28 -10.78 -34.33
N PRO A 97 28.18 -10.76 -35.32
CA PRO A 97 29.28 -9.80 -35.36
C PRO A 97 28.77 -8.40 -35.68
N GLU A 98 29.43 -7.38 -35.16
CA GLU A 98 29.20 -5.99 -35.57
C GLU A 98 29.74 -5.80 -37.00
N LEU A 99 28.86 -5.48 -37.94
CA LEU A 99 29.16 -5.34 -39.36
C LEU A 99 29.01 -3.87 -39.81
N PRO A 100 29.89 -3.36 -40.69
CA PRO A 100 29.82 -1.96 -41.17
C PRO A 100 28.48 -1.61 -41.82
N GLU A 101 27.86 -2.58 -42.51
CA GLU A 101 26.55 -2.45 -43.16
C GLU A 101 25.40 -2.19 -42.17
N SER A 102 25.61 -2.51 -40.89
CA SER A 102 24.66 -2.33 -39.79
C SER A 102 24.94 -1.08 -38.96
N THR A 103 26.10 -0.44 -39.13
CA THR A 103 26.52 0.77 -38.41
C THR A 103 27.09 1.81 -39.38
N GLY A 104 26.22 2.66 -39.93
CA GLY A 104 26.61 3.85 -40.70
C GLY A 104 26.30 3.76 -42.20
N GLY A 105 25.21 4.38 -42.63
CA GLY A 105 24.93 4.73 -44.04
C GLY A 105 24.26 3.66 -44.92
N GLY A 106 24.10 2.41 -44.44
CA GLY A 106 23.33 1.35 -45.11
C GLY A 106 21.84 1.33 -44.71
N SER A 107 21.08 0.36 -45.23
CA SER A 107 19.63 0.18 -44.96
C SER A 107 19.27 -0.13 -43.49
N GLY A 108 20.25 -0.28 -42.60
CA GLY A 108 20.06 -0.57 -41.17
C GLY A 108 19.72 -2.01 -40.85
N LEU A 109 19.78 -2.92 -41.83
CA LEU A 109 19.44 -4.34 -41.67
C LEU A 109 20.71 -5.21 -41.59
N LEU A 110 20.66 -6.25 -40.75
CA LEU A 110 21.69 -7.28 -40.66
C LEU A 110 21.72 -8.13 -41.95
N PRO A 111 22.91 -8.49 -42.47
CA PRO A 111 23.03 -9.40 -43.61
C PRO A 111 22.43 -10.77 -43.30
N ALA A 112 21.78 -11.38 -44.30
CA ALA A 112 21.15 -12.69 -44.15
C ALA A 112 22.13 -13.79 -43.71
N SER A 113 23.41 -13.67 -44.04
CA SER A 113 24.48 -14.57 -43.64
C SER A 113 24.77 -14.53 -42.13
N ALA A 114 24.69 -13.35 -41.50
CA ALA A 114 24.97 -13.18 -40.07
C ALA A 114 23.91 -13.85 -39.19
N VAL A 115 22.65 -13.87 -39.64
CA VAL A 115 21.52 -14.47 -38.92
C VAL A 115 21.16 -15.88 -39.42
N ALA A 116 21.87 -16.41 -40.42
CA ALA A 116 21.56 -17.70 -41.02
C ALA A 116 21.51 -18.86 -40.01
N PRO A 117 22.45 -19.00 -39.04
CA PRO A 117 22.41 -20.07 -38.06
C PRO A 117 21.18 -20.00 -37.13
N LEU A 118 20.83 -18.80 -36.66
CA LEU A 118 19.65 -18.58 -35.82
C LEU A 118 18.36 -18.88 -36.60
N ARG A 119 18.28 -18.40 -37.85
CA ARG A 119 17.14 -18.66 -38.75
C ARG A 119 16.97 -20.14 -39.03
N ALA A 120 18.07 -20.87 -39.29
CA ALA A 120 18.04 -22.31 -39.53
C ALA A 120 17.55 -23.07 -38.29
N TRP A 121 18.01 -22.69 -37.10
CA TRP A 121 17.57 -23.28 -35.84
C TRP A 121 16.07 -23.04 -35.58
N LEU A 122 15.58 -21.81 -35.76
CA LEU A 122 14.15 -21.48 -35.61
C LEU A 122 13.28 -22.22 -36.63
N ALA A 123 13.74 -22.31 -37.89
CA ALA A 123 13.03 -23.04 -38.94
C ALA A 123 12.95 -24.55 -38.65
N HIS A 124 14.03 -25.15 -38.16
CA HIS A 124 14.05 -26.55 -37.76
C HIS A 124 13.09 -26.83 -36.60
N ARG A 125 13.11 -25.98 -35.56
CA ARG A 125 12.17 -26.09 -34.42
C ARG A 125 10.71 -25.93 -34.83
N ALA A 126 10.44 -25.04 -35.79
CA ALA A 126 9.08 -24.87 -36.31
C ALA A 126 8.60 -26.10 -37.11
N GLN A 127 9.50 -26.90 -37.68
CA GLN A 127 9.16 -28.06 -38.50
C GLN A 127 9.06 -29.38 -37.71
N ASP A 128 9.61 -29.44 -36.49
CA ASP A 128 9.58 -30.62 -35.63
C ASP A 128 8.37 -30.61 -34.67
N PRO A 129 7.33 -31.43 -34.92
CA PRO A 129 6.13 -31.46 -34.08
C PRO A 129 6.39 -32.05 -32.69
N ALA A 130 7.35 -32.98 -32.57
CA ALA A 130 7.67 -33.63 -31.30
C ALA A 130 8.43 -32.67 -30.37
N ALA A 131 9.39 -31.91 -30.93
CA ALA A 131 10.08 -30.85 -30.19
C ALA A 131 9.11 -29.76 -29.71
N ARG A 132 8.08 -29.42 -30.50
CA ARG A 132 7.06 -28.43 -30.10
C ARG A 132 6.19 -28.95 -28.95
N GLN A 133 5.67 -30.18 -29.06
CA GLN A 133 4.87 -30.78 -27.98
C GLN A 133 5.66 -30.95 -26.69
N GLN A 134 6.94 -31.34 -26.79
CA GLN A 134 7.82 -31.47 -25.63
C GLN A 134 8.10 -30.11 -24.97
N ALA A 135 8.35 -29.06 -25.75
CA ALA A 135 8.56 -27.72 -25.22
C ALA A 135 7.32 -27.21 -24.47
N VAL A 136 6.14 -27.31 -25.09
CA VAL A 136 4.86 -26.91 -24.47
C VAL A 136 4.58 -27.71 -23.19
N GLY A 137 4.78 -29.03 -23.21
CA GLY A 137 4.57 -29.89 -22.04
C GLY A 137 5.53 -29.58 -20.89
N ARG A 138 6.81 -29.31 -21.20
CA ARG A 138 7.82 -28.91 -20.23
C ARG A 138 7.51 -27.55 -19.61
N THR A 139 7.18 -26.55 -20.43
CA THR A 139 6.81 -25.22 -19.94
C THR A 139 5.54 -25.24 -19.12
N ALA A 140 4.50 -25.98 -19.53
CA ALA A 140 3.27 -26.12 -18.75
C ALA A 140 3.53 -26.79 -17.39
N SER A 141 4.35 -27.85 -17.36
CA SER A 141 4.72 -28.55 -16.12
C SER A 141 5.55 -27.65 -15.21
N GLY A 142 6.54 -26.94 -15.75
CA GLY A 142 7.38 -26.00 -15.00
C GLY A 142 6.59 -24.82 -14.43
N VAL A 143 5.61 -24.29 -15.18
CA VAL A 143 4.69 -23.27 -14.67
C VAL A 143 3.87 -23.81 -13.49
N ILE A 144 3.27 -25.01 -13.61
CA ILE A 144 2.49 -25.62 -12.53
C ILE A 144 3.36 -25.89 -11.29
N GLU A 145 4.57 -26.41 -11.48
CA GLU A 145 5.51 -26.67 -10.39
C GLU A 145 5.95 -25.36 -9.70
N SER A 146 6.18 -24.29 -10.47
CA SER A 146 6.50 -22.97 -9.92
C SER A 146 5.36 -22.39 -9.08
N LEU A 147 4.10 -22.69 -9.43
CA LEU A 147 2.95 -22.24 -8.66
C LEU A 147 2.89 -22.95 -7.30
N ASN A 148 3.27 -24.23 -7.22
CA ASN A 148 3.33 -24.94 -5.94
C ASN A 148 4.32 -24.30 -4.94
N VAL A 149 5.38 -23.66 -5.43
CA VAL A 149 6.34 -22.94 -4.58
C VAL A 149 5.85 -21.52 -4.24
N ARG A 150 5.29 -20.81 -5.21
CA ARG A 150 4.89 -19.40 -5.04
C ARG A 150 3.57 -19.21 -4.29
N MET A 151 2.60 -20.10 -4.50
CA MET A 151 1.28 -19.99 -3.89
C MET A 151 1.33 -19.99 -2.36
N PRO A 152 2.10 -20.87 -1.67
CA PRO A 152 2.25 -20.81 -0.22
C PRO A 152 2.90 -19.52 0.27
N ALA A 153 3.93 -19.04 -0.44
CA ALA A 153 4.60 -17.79 -0.09
C ALA A 153 3.66 -16.59 -0.21
N LEU A 154 2.88 -16.52 -1.31
CA LEU A 154 1.86 -15.50 -1.50
C LEU A 154 0.75 -15.59 -0.45
N ALA A 155 0.24 -16.80 -0.19
CA ALA A 155 -0.79 -17.04 0.82
C ALA A 155 -0.31 -16.61 2.21
N SER A 156 0.95 -16.93 2.57
CA SER A 156 1.56 -16.50 3.82
C SER A 156 1.70 -14.97 3.90
N ALA A 157 2.08 -14.32 2.81
CA ALA A 157 2.20 -12.86 2.76
C ALA A 157 0.84 -12.19 2.94
N VAL A 158 -0.20 -12.68 2.25
CA VAL A 158 -1.57 -12.17 2.38
C VAL A 158 -2.11 -12.42 3.79
N ALA A 159 -1.90 -13.60 4.36
CA ALA A 159 -2.29 -13.91 5.74
C ALA A 159 -1.60 -12.98 6.75
N ALA A 160 -0.31 -12.69 6.55
CA ALA A 160 0.43 -11.75 7.39
C ALA A 160 -0.12 -10.32 7.29
N GLN A 161 -0.45 -9.86 6.08
CA GLN A 161 -1.07 -8.55 5.84
C GLN A 161 -2.45 -8.45 6.51
N TYR A 162 -3.29 -9.48 6.34
CA TYR A 162 -4.61 -9.53 6.98
C TYR A 162 -4.50 -9.52 8.51
N ALA A 163 -3.64 -10.37 9.08
CA ALA A 163 -3.41 -10.40 10.52
C ALA A 163 -2.90 -9.06 11.05
N ALA A 164 -2.02 -8.38 10.31
CA ALA A 164 -1.56 -7.04 10.66
C ALA A 164 -2.71 -6.03 10.64
N SER A 165 -3.56 -6.02 9.61
CA SER A 165 -4.73 -5.15 9.56
C SER A 165 -5.65 -5.36 10.77
N VAL A 166 -5.94 -6.62 11.13
CA VAL A 166 -6.76 -6.93 12.31
C VAL A 166 -6.14 -6.38 13.59
N ARG A 167 -4.83 -6.56 13.81
CA ARG A 167 -4.14 -6.03 15.01
C ARG A 167 -4.13 -4.50 15.05
N LEU A 168 -3.89 -3.85 13.92
CA LEU A 168 -3.85 -2.38 13.86
C LEU A 168 -5.23 -1.77 14.13
N THR A 169 -6.30 -2.34 13.57
CA THR A 169 -7.68 -1.91 13.84
C THR A 169 -8.08 -2.19 15.28
N ALA A 170 -7.78 -3.37 15.81
CA ALA A 170 -8.07 -3.70 17.21
C ALA A 170 -7.40 -2.74 18.20
N ALA A 171 -6.18 -2.27 17.91
CA ALA A 171 -5.50 -1.29 18.74
C ALA A 171 -6.23 0.07 18.78
N VAL A 172 -6.88 0.47 17.67
CA VAL A 172 -7.72 1.69 17.61
C VAL A 172 -8.96 1.51 18.49
N ASP A 173 -9.69 0.42 18.29
CA ASP A 173 -10.90 0.13 19.06
C ASP A 173 -10.62 0.04 20.56
N GLU A 174 -9.52 -0.60 20.94
CA GLU A 174 -9.09 -0.72 22.34
C GLU A 174 -8.72 0.64 22.94
N ALA A 175 -7.95 1.47 22.23
CA ALA A 175 -7.54 2.78 22.72
C ALA A 175 -8.75 3.71 22.93
N TYR A 176 -9.64 3.81 21.93
CA TYR A 176 -10.86 4.61 22.05
C TYR A 176 -11.83 4.04 23.09
N GLY A 177 -11.97 2.71 23.19
CA GLY A 177 -12.80 2.05 24.20
C GLY A 177 -12.33 2.31 25.63
N LYS A 178 -11.00 2.30 25.86
CA LYS A 178 -10.38 2.65 27.15
C LYS A 178 -10.64 4.10 27.52
N GLU A 179 -10.38 5.04 26.61
CA GLU A 179 -10.57 6.47 26.88
C GLU A 179 -12.07 6.82 27.03
N ALA A 180 -12.97 6.21 26.27
CA ALA A 180 -14.42 6.37 26.47
C ALA A 180 -14.88 5.93 27.87
N THR A 181 -14.37 4.79 28.35
CA THR A 181 -14.64 4.31 29.71
C THR A 181 -14.06 5.26 30.76
N ARG A 182 -12.84 5.76 30.52
CA ARG A 182 -12.16 6.72 31.40
C ARG A 182 -12.91 8.06 31.49
N ILE A 183 -13.36 8.61 30.37
CA ILE A 183 -14.16 9.84 30.31
C ILE A 183 -15.44 9.66 31.10
N ARG A 184 -16.20 8.58 30.88
CA ARG A 184 -17.44 8.31 31.63
C ARG A 184 -17.22 8.32 33.14
N ARG A 185 -16.13 7.72 33.62
CA ARG A 185 -15.75 7.75 35.04
C ARG A 185 -15.37 9.17 35.50
N ARG A 186 -14.60 9.91 34.70
CA ARG A 186 -14.20 11.30 35.02
C ARG A 186 -15.39 12.25 35.08
N LEU A 187 -16.34 12.14 34.15
CA LEU A 187 -17.60 12.89 34.14
C LEU A 187 -18.41 12.61 35.40
N LYS A 188 -18.62 11.33 35.76
CA LYS A 188 -19.30 10.96 37.01
C LYS A 188 -18.64 11.52 38.27
N ASN A 189 -17.32 11.71 38.24
CA ASN A 189 -16.54 12.25 39.34
C ASN A 189 -16.44 13.80 39.32
N GLY A 190 -17.14 14.48 38.41
CA GLY A 190 -17.14 15.94 38.35
C GLY A 190 -15.89 16.56 37.71
N ALA A 191 -15.18 15.84 36.83
CA ALA A 191 -13.94 16.36 36.23
C ALA A 191 -14.14 17.66 35.42
N VAL A 192 -15.34 17.87 34.88
CA VAL A 192 -15.72 19.10 34.14
C VAL A 192 -15.96 20.28 35.09
N LEU A 193 -16.24 20.02 36.37
CA LEU A 193 -16.33 21.03 37.43
C LEU A 193 -14.95 21.28 38.06
N SER A 194 -13.99 21.66 37.21
CA SER A 194 -12.63 22.03 37.57
C SER A 194 -12.27 23.40 36.97
N GLY A 195 -11.24 24.05 37.52
CA GLY A 195 -10.80 25.37 37.04
C GLY A 195 -11.91 26.42 37.09
N ASP A 196 -12.08 27.15 35.97
CA ASP A 196 -13.09 28.21 35.84
C ASP A 196 -14.52 27.69 36.05
N ALA A 197 -14.88 26.54 35.47
CA ALA A 197 -16.19 25.93 35.65
C ALA A 197 -16.53 25.66 37.12
N ARG A 198 -15.54 25.29 37.94
CA ARG A 198 -15.73 25.13 39.39
C ARG A 198 -15.97 26.46 40.10
N THR A 199 -15.26 27.51 39.68
CA THR A 199 -15.41 28.86 40.21
C THR A 199 -16.80 29.39 39.90
N ARG A 200 -17.25 29.29 38.64
CA ARG A 200 -18.60 29.67 38.21
C ARG A 200 -19.68 28.87 38.94
N TRP A 201 -19.47 27.56 39.12
CA TRP A 201 -20.39 26.71 39.87
C TRP A 201 -20.55 27.14 41.34
N ARG A 202 -19.45 27.45 42.03
CA ARG A 202 -19.49 27.89 43.43
C ARG A 202 -20.01 29.31 43.60
N GLY A 203 -19.84 30.16 42.59
CA GLY A 203 -20.36 31.52 42.57
C GLY A 203 -21.85 31.58 42.22
N TYR A 204 -22.38 30.56 41.56
CA TYR A 204 -23.78 30.51 41.14
C TYR A 204 -24.75 30.33 42.32
N PRO A 205 -25.89 31.06 42.37
CA PRO A 205 -26.37 32.07 41.41
C PRO A 205 -25.97 33.52 41.76
N LEU A 206 -25.18 33.75 42.81
CA LEU A 206 -24.93 35.09 43.36
C LEU A 206 -23.93 35.93 42.56
N TYR A 207 -22.90 35.29 42.02
CA TYR A 207 -21.74 35.92 41.38
C TYR A 207 -21.46 35.38 39.97
N SER A 208 -22.32 34.49 39.47
CA SER A 208 -22.18 33.92 38.13
C SER A 208 -23.55 33.71 37.53
N SER A 209 -23.71 34.11 36.28
CA SER A 209 -24.95 33.91 35.55
C SER A 209 -25.09 32.45 35.07
N PRO A 210 -26.30 32.00 34.70
CA PRO A 210 -26.50 30.67 34.14
C PRO A 210 -25.74 30.47 32.82
N GLU A 211 -25.66 31.53 32.01
CA GLU A 211 -24.95 31.51 30.72
C GLU A 211 -23.44 31.38 30.92
N GLU A 212 -22.85 32.15 31.84
CA GLU A 212 -21.42 32.05 32.17
C GLU A 212 -21.07 30.67 32.72
N LEU A 213 -21.94 30.09 33.56
CA LEU A 213 -21.77 28.73 34.07
C LEU A 213 -21.84 27.70 32.94
N LEU A 214 -22.83 27.79 32.05
CA LEU A 214 -22.99 26.88 30.91
C LEU A 214 -21.80 26.97 29.94
N GLU A 215 -21.32 28.17 29.65
CA GLU A 215 -20.13 28.37 28.81
C GLU A 215 -18.90 27.72 29.42
N ALA A 216 -18.62 27.97 30.70
CA ALA A 216 -17.49 27.36 31.40
C ALA A 216 -17.58 25.81 31.46
N LEU A 217 -18.79 25.26 31.63
CA LEU A 217 -19.03 23.81 31.56
C LEU A 217 -18.79 23.23 30.16
N VAL A 218 -19.23 23.94 29.12
CA VAL A 218 -19.00 23.55 27.71
C VAL A 218 -17.50 23.54 27.41
N ASP A 219 -16.78 24.60 27.74
CA ASP A 219 -15.34 24.70 27.47
C ASP A 219 -14.56 23.62 28.21
N SER A 220 -14.88 23.37 29.47
CA SER A 220 -14.25 22.31 30.24
C SER A 220 -14.58 20.90 29.69
N LEU A 221 -15.79 20.67 29.19
CA LEU A 221 -16.16 19.42 28.53
C LEU A 221 -15.43 19.23 27.20
N VAL A 222 -15.33 20.27 26.38
CA VAL A 222 -14.55 20.26 25.12
C VAL A 222 -13.10 19.89 25.41
N ALA A 223 -12.45 20.58 26.35
CA ALA A 223 -11.07 20.32 26.72
C ALA A 223 -10.88 18.87 27.22
N LEU A 224 -11.81 18.37 28.05
CA LEU A 224 -11.76 17.00 28.55
C LEU A 224 -11.82 15.96 27.41
N LEU A 225 -12.72 16.17 26.44
CA LEU A 225 -12.87 15.27 25.29
C LEU A 225 -11.65 15.33 24.37
N GLN A 226 -11.16 16.54 24.06
CA GLN A 226 -9.94 16.73 23.26
C GLN A 226 -8.73 16.01 23.89
N CYS A 227 -8.47 16.22 25.19
CA CYS A 227 -7.39 15.51 25.88
C CYS A 227 -7.52 13.99 25.81
N SER A 228 -8.75 13.47 25.83
CA SER A 228 -8.99 12.03 25.80
C SER A 228 -8.80 11.44 24.41
N VAL A 229 -9.19 12.16 23.36
CA VAL A 229 -8.90 11.78 21.97
C VAL A 229 -7.39 11.82 21.72
N SER A 230 -6.69 12.88 22.13
CA SER A 230 -5.23 12.95 22.01
C SER A 230 -4.52 11.83 22.77
N ALA A 231 -5.06 11.39 23.92
CA ALA A 231 -4.53 10.26 24.66
C ALA A 231 -4.76 8.92 23.93
N ALA A 232 -5.92 8.72 23.29
CA ALA A 232 -6.18 7.55 22.45
C ALA A 232 -5.25 7.53 21.24
N ASP A 233 -5.08 8.66 20.56
CA ASP A 233 -4.18 8.79 19.41
C ASP A 233 -2.74 8.47 19.77
N GLU A 234 -2.25 8.92 20.93
CA GLU A 234 -0.89 8.59 21.37
C GLU A 234 -0.72 7.10 21.70
N GLN A 235 -1.74 6.46 22.27
CA GLN A 235 -1.74 5.00 22.49
C GLN A 235 -1.70 4.25 21.15
N ILE A 236 -2.50 4.66 20.18
CA ILE A 236 -2.52 4.10 18.82
C ILE A 236 -1.14 4.25 18.18
N ARG A 237 -0.57 5.47 18.17
CA ARG A 237 0.77 5.72 17.64
C ARG A 237 1.82 4.85 18.32
N THR A 238 1.78 4.73 19.64
CA THR A 238 2.73 3.90 20.40
C THR A 238 2.61 2.42 20.02
N HIS A 239 1.38 1.91 19.87
CA HIS A 239 1.15 0.53 19.46
C HIS A 239 1.64 0.29 18.02
N TRP A 240 1.26 1.16 17.09
CA TRP A 240 1.64 1.05 15.68
C TRP A 240 3.15 1.14 15.46
N ARG A 241 3.89 1.93 16.26
CA ARG A 241 5.36 1.98 16.19
C ARG A 241 6.04 0.63 16.48
N ARG A 242 5.38 -0.27 17.23
CA ARG A 242 5.92 -1.59 17.58
C ARG A 242 5.58 -2.67 16.54
N GLU A 243 4.59 -2.40 15.68
CA GLU A 243 4.18 -3.31 14.61
C GLU A 243 4.98 -3.04 13.33
N PRO A 244 5.63 -4.06 12.73
CA PRO A 244 6.36 -3.88 11.46
C PRO A 244 5.48 -3.27 10.35
N ALA A 245 4.22 -3.69 10.27
CA ALA A 245 3.25 -3.15 9.32
C ALA A 245 2.81 -1.71 9.65
N GLY A 246 2.89 -1.31 10.93
CA GLY A 246 2.60 0.05 11.38
C GLY A 246 3.60 1.08 10.84
N ALA A 247 4.75 0.63 10.33
CA ALA A 247 5.73 1.50 9.69
C ALA A 247 5.18 2.27 8.48
N LEU A 248 4.22 1.69 7.74
CA LEU A 248 3.59 2.32 6.58
C LEU A 248 2.76 3.55 6.97
N PHE A 249 2.22 3.56 8.19
CA PHE A 249 1.41 4.64 8.74
C PHE A 249 2.23 5.70 9.48
N ARG A 250 3.57 5.54 9.57
CA ARG A 250 4.46 6.53 10.19
C ARG A 250 4.63 7.79 9.34
N PHE A 251 4.27 7.74 8.06
CA PHE A 251 4.19 8.92 7.22
C PHE A 251 2.79 9.51 7.36
N GLU A 252 2.69 10.67 8.01
CA GLU A 252 1.44 11.44 8.17
C GLU A 252 0.72 11.72 6.83
N GLY A 253 1.38 11.48 5.69
CA GLY A 253 0.84 11.58 4.34
C GLY A 253 0.32 10.28 3.71
N ALA A 254 0.57 9.08 4.25
CA ALA A 254 0.19 7.83 3.57
C ALA A 254 -1.33 7.61 3.51
N GLY A 255 -2.08 8.16 4.48
CA GLY A 255 -3.55 8.21 4.40
C GLY A 255 -4.06 9.11 3.28
N ARG A 256 -3.27 10.10 2.82
CA ARG A 256 -3.67 11.11 1.84
C ARG A 256 -3.59 10.64 0.38
N GLU A 257 -2.69 9.71 0.05
CA GLU A 257 -2.42 9.31 -1.35
C GLU A 257 -3.19 8.06 -1.81
N ALA A 258 -3.68 7.23 -0.89
CA ALA A 258 -4.34 5.95 -1.22
C ALA A 258 -5.88 5.95 -1.11
N GLY A 259 -6.52 7.13 -1.06
CA GLY A 259 -7.96 7.24 -0.79
C GLY A 259 -8.36 6.97 0.66
N GLY A 260 -7.39 7.06 1.59
CA GLY A 260 -7.65 7.05 3.02
C GLY A 260 -8.26 8.37 3.49
N TRP A 261 -9.03 8.32 4.58
CA TRP A 261 -9.76 9.44 5.17
C TRP A 261 -8.94 10.74 5.27
N GLY A 262 -9.24 11.68 4.36
CA GLY A 262 -9.26 13.13 4.53
C GLY A 262 -7.95 13.89 4.88
N PRO A 263 -7.96 15.23 4.77
CA PRO A 263 -7.02 16.06 5.53
C PRO A 263 -7.19 15.78 7.03
N ALA A 264 -6.31 16.30 7.90
CA ALA A 264 -6.54 16.25 9.34
C ALA A 264 -7.93 16.84 9.59
N GLU A 265 -8.94 15.99 9.77
CA GLU A 265 -10.27 16.47 10.09
C GLU A 265 -10.09 17.30 11.34
N ASP A 266 -10.70 18.47 11.37
CA ASP A 266 -10.67 19.34 12.53
C ASP A 266 -11.44 18.65 13.68
N VAL A 267 -10.80 17.66 14.31
CA VAL A 267 -11.38 16.84 15.37
C VAL A 267 -11.71 17.74 16.55
N GLU A 268 -10.87 18.73 16.82
CA GLU A 268 -11.11 19.76 17.82
C GLU A 268 -12.39 20.53 17.52
N GLY A 269 -12.57 21.02 16.29
CA GLY A 269 -13.79 21.68 15.84
C GLY A 269 -15.02 20.77 15.86
N ARG A 270 -14.90 19.51 15.46
CA ARG A 270 -16.01 18.52 15.53
C ARG A 270 -16.45 18.28 16.96
N ILE A 271 -15.50 18.14 17.89
CA ILE A 271 -15.80 18.02 19.33
C ILE A 271 -16.51 19.28 19.82
N ALA A 272 -15.99 20.47 19.49
CA ALA A 272 -16.59 21.73 19.89
C ALA A 272 -18.03 21.87 19.37
N VAL A 273 -18.28 21.56 18.09
CA VAL A 273 -19.61 21.57 17.48
C VAL A 273 -20.55 20.57 18.17
N ALA A 274 -20.08 19.35 18.44
CA ALA A 274 -20.89 18.34 19.11
C ALA A 274 -21.29 18.75 20.53
N VAL A 275 -20.37 19.33 21.31
CA VAL A 275 -20.65 19.80 22.67
C VAL A 275 -21.58 21.02 22.66
N ARG A 276 -21.40 21.96 21.73
CA ARG A 276 -22.31 23.11 21.58
C ARG A 276 -23.71 22.66 21.17
N ARG A 277 -23.82 21.67 20.29
CA ARG A 277 -25.10 21.05 19.95
C ARG A 277 -25.75 20.39 21.16
N TRP A 278 -24.97 19.69 22.00
CA TRP A 278 -25.46 19.13 23.25
C TRP A 278 -25.99 20.21 24.21
N ARG A 279 -25.27 21.33 24.38
CA ARG A 279 -25.77 22.49 25.14
C ARG A 279 -27.10 22.99 24.61
N ARG A 280 -27.21 23.16 23.29
CA ARG A 280 -28.44 23.65 22.66
C ARG A 280 -29.65 22.74 22.93
N VAL A 281 -29.44 21.43 22.84
CA VAL A 281 -30.49 20.44 23.16
C VAL A 281 -30.89 20.51 24.63
N LEU A 282 -29.95 20.74 25.55
CA LEU A 282 -30.29 20.92 26.97
C LEU A 282 -31.12 22.20 27.22
N GLU A 283 -30.78 23.30 26.57
CA GLU A 283 -31.54 24.55 26.66
C GLU A 283 -32.97 24.38 26.13
N GLU A 284 -33.13 23.70 24.99
CA GLU A 284 -34.43 23.38 24.39
C GLU A 284 -35.28 22.50 25.31
N LEU A 285 -34.70 21.43 25.86
CA LEU A 285 -35.40 20.57 26.83
C LEU A 285 -35.79 21.32 28.10
N ALA A 286 -34.92 22.20 28.61
CA ALA A 286 -35.23 22.99 29.80
C ALA A 286 -36.37 23.99 29.55
N ASP A 287 -36.40 24.65 28.39
CA ASP A 287 -37.47 25.54 27.97
C ASP A 287 -38.80 24.79 27.78
N GLU A 288 -38.78 23.60 27.16
CA GLU A 288 -39.96 22.75 27.01
C GLU A 288 -40.55 22.31 28.35
N GLU A 289 -39.71 21.88 29.30
CA GLU A 289 -40.15 21.46 30.63
C GLU A 289 -40.68 22.64 31.46
N VAL A 290 -40.01 23.80 31.43
CA VAL A 290 -40.46 24.99 32.17
C VAL A 290 -41.80 25.51 31.65
N ARG A 291 -42.07 25.41 30.35
CA ARG A 291 -43.37 25.80 29.76
C ARG A 291 -44.55 24.96 30.24
N GLN A 292 -44.31 23.74 30.73
CA GLN A 292 -45.36 22.86 31.27
C GLN A 292 -45.73 23.20 32.71
N LEU A 293 -44.90 23.98 33.40
CA LEU A 293 -45.14 24.40 34.78
C LEU A 293 -46.09 25.61 34.83
N ASP A 294 -46.79 25.76 35.96
CA ASP A 294 -47.57 26.98 36.21
C ASP A 294 -46.64 28.20 36.24
N ARG A 295 -47.00 29.25 35.48
CA ARG A 295 -46.20 30.47 35.32
C ARG A 295 -45.91 31.18 36.64
N SER A 296 -46.74 30.97 37.67
CA SER A 296 -46.55 31.55 39.00
C SER A 296 -45.39 30.91 39.79
N VAL A 297 -44.94 29.72 39.41
CA VAL A 297 -43.92 28.91 40.13
C VAL A 297 -42.72 28.54 39.23
N ALA A 298 -42.85 28.73 37.92
CA ALA A 298 -41.85 28.33 36.94
C ALA A 298 -40.48 29.05 37.13
N PRO A 299 -39.36 28.32 37.33
CA PRO A 299 -38.03 28.89 37.32
C PRO A 299 -37.63 29.35 35.90
N ALA A 300 -36.65 30.25 35.78
CA ALA A 300 -36.12 30.64 34.48
C ALA A 300 -35.51 29.42 33.74
N PRO A 301 -35.84 29.16 32.46
CA PRO A 301 -35.31 28.03 31.69
C PRO A 301 -33.78 27.93 31.70
N GLU A 302 -33.09 29.06 31.67
CA GLU A 302 -31.63 29.14 31.65
C GLU A 302 -31.03 28.61 32.96
N ASN A 303 -31.69 28.88 34.09
CA ASN A 303 -31.30 28.32 35.40
C ASN A 303 -31.45 26.79 35.40
N VAL A 304 -32.57 26.29 34.87
CA VAL A 304 -32.84 24.86 34.78
C VAL A 304 -31.79 24.18 33.89
N ALA A 305 -31.48 24.75 32.72
CA ALA A 305 -30.45 24.25 31.82
C ALA A 305 -29.07 24.20 32.48
N ALA A 306 -28.66 25.27 33.17
CA ALA A 306 -27.36 25.34 33.85
C ALA A 306 -27.23 24.34 35.00
N LEU A 307 -28.27 24.22 35.85
CA LEU A 307 -28.30 23.24 36.93
C LEU A 307 -28.34 21.80 36.41
N LEU A 308 -29.11 21.55 35.35
CA LEU A 308 -29.18 20.24 34.70
C LEU A 308 -27.82 19.84 34.10
N ALA A 309 -27.16 20.76 33.38
CA ALA A 309 -25.82 20.54 32.85
C ALA A 309 -24.82 20.22 33.96
N ALA A 310 -24.80 21.01 35.04
CA ALA A 310 -23.94 20.75 36.20
C ALA A 310 -24.22 19.38 36.82
N ALA A 311 -25.50 19.01 37.02
CA ALA A 311 -25.89 17.73 37.59
C ALA A 311 -25.48 16.52 36.73
N LEU A 312 -25.65 16.62 35.41
CA LEU A 312 -25.23 15.61 34.43
C LEU A 312 -23.71 15.45 34.39
N LEU A 313 -22.97 16.55 34.58
CA LEU A 313 -21.50 16.60 34.55
C LEU A 313 -20.84 16.37 35.92
N GLY A 314 -21.59 15.83 36.89
CA GLY A 314 -21.05 15.37 38.18
C GLY A 314 -21.12 16.39 39.31
N GLY A 315 -21.91 17.46 39.18
CA GLY A 315 -22.14 18.50 40.18
C GLY A 315 -23.05 18.13 41.34
N ARG A 316 -23.31 16.83 41.53
CA ARG A 316 -24.11 16.32 42.67
C ARG A 316 -23.32 16.31 44.00
N ARG A 317 -22.24 17.08 44.12
CA ARG A 317 -21.38 17.17 45.31
C ARG A 317 -21.09 18.62 45.68
#